data_AF-A0AA39Q4Q0-F1
#
_entry.id   AF-A0AA39Q4Q0-F1
#
_cell.length_a   1.000
_cell.length_b   1.000
_cell.length_c   1.000
_cell.angle_alpha   90.00
_cell.angle_beta   90.00
_cell.angle_gamma   90.00
#
_symmetry.space_group_name_H-M   'P 1'
#
loop_
_entity.id
_entity.type
_entity.pdbx_description
1 polymer ?
#
loop_
_entity_poly.entity_id
_entity_poly.type
_entity_poly.pdbx_seq_one_letter_code
_entity_poly.pdbx_strand_id
1 'polypeptide(L)'
;MSQALAPKFGKCPTELKFVYDSHRISRNDTLRDIGFQDGNTIFCFPEQTGGKPVIYLFSPIEQEVAIKLSLTNKWRFSATYPVVPVKPLALLGGETLTWRATTHNDQTLTETTTGLRASYLYWEAVTDPFGRPPSPLPETSESSSSRSFSPIWCDLNDDDSVVLPVSTITPYLDKVLASLGLHVEARTSFITYWLPSILKHSYIALRFVPQNEYETAAVLHIEPSPDVVARIFMLFKGISEDRLGEWSGAISRSQDNVEWWRDVAGHVSKERQNDEKLFRVLEWGGMEVKKP
;
A
#
# COMPACT_ATOMS: atom_id res chain seq x y z
N MET A 1 21.53 -9.55 15.70
CA MET A 1 21.29 -9.97 14.28
C MET A 1 21.23 -8.78 13.34
N SER A 2 20.30 -7.83 13.51
CA SER A 2 20.14 -6.66 12.62
C SER A 2 21.39 -5.82 12.41
N GLN A 3 22.14 -5.51 13.48
CA GLN A 3 23.39 -4.74 13.38
C GLN A 3 24.46 -5.43 12.53
N ALA A 4 24.54 -6.77 12.57
CA ALA A 4 25.53 -7.54 11.83
C ALA A 4 25.15 -7.74 10.35
N LEU A 5 23.85 -7.76 10.04
CA LEU A 5 23.34 -8.03 8.69
C LEU A 5 23.06 -6.77 7.88
N ALA A 6 22.70 -5.66 8.53
CA ALA A 6 22.47 -4.35 7.92
C ALA A 6 23.51 -3.93 6.86
N PRO A 7 24.84 -4.04 7.14
CA PRO A 7 25.86 -3.69 6.16
C PRO A 7 25.80 -4.55 4.88
N LYS A 8 25.40 -5.82 4.97
CA LYS A 8 25.30 -6.73 3.82
C LYS A 8 24.17 -6.34 2.86
N PHE A 9 23.16 -5.64 3.36
CA PHE A 9 22.04 -5.14 2.56
C PHE A 9 22.19 -3.67 2.16
N GLY A 10 23.25 -2.97 2.62
CA GLY A 10 23.37 -1.52 2.46
C GLY A 10 22.24 -0.75 3.13
N LYS A 11 21.73 -1.26 4.26
CA LYS A 11 20.51 -0.78 4.93
C LYS A 11 20.78 -0.46 6.40
N CYS A 12 19.96 0.40 6.99
CA CYS A 12 19.96 0.61 8.43
C CYS A 12 19.42 -0.64 9.15
N PRO A 13 19.90 -0.99 10.36
CA PRO A 13 19.37 -2.12 11.14
C PRO A 13 17.86 -2.06 11.42
N THR A 14 17.27 -0.88 11.36
CA THR A 14 15.81 -0.63 11.50
C THR A 14 15.01 -0.90 10.24
N GLU A 15 15.66 -1.08 9.09
CA GLU A 15 15.04 -1.38 7.80
C GLU A 15 15.07 -2.88 7.48
N LEU A 16 15.36 -3.74 8.47
CA LEU A 16 15.37 -5.19 8.33
C LEU A 16 14.32 -5.83 9.25
N LYS A 17 13.52 -6.73 8.69
CA LYS A 17 12.67 -7.67 9.43
C LYS A 17 13.30 -9.06 9.46
N PHE A 18 13.00 -9.78 10.53
CA PHE A 18 13.45 -11.16 10.73
C PHE A 18 12.21 -12.05 10.84
N VAL A 19 12.26 -13.22 10.20
CA VAL A 19 11.16 -14.17 10.16
C VAL A 19 11.69 -15.54 10.56
N TYR A 20 11.01 -16.17 11.51
CA TYR A 20 11.24 -17.54 11.95
C TYR A 20 9.90 -18.29 11.97
N ASP A 21 9.87 -19.50 11.41
CA ASP A 21 8.66 -20.32 11.29
C ASP A 21 7.42 -19.54 10.76
N SER A 22 7.61 -18.79 9.67
CA SER A 22 6.58 -17.92 9.06
C SER A 22 6.10 -16.73 9.92
N HIS A 23 6.68 -16.52 11.11
CA HIS A 23 6.34 -15.42 12.02
C HIS A 23 7.45 -14.38 12.09
N ARG A 24 7.10 -13.10 12.09
CA ARG A 24 8.06 -12.02 12.28
C ARG A 24 8.53 -12.00 13.74
N ILE A 25 9.83 -12.03 13.96
CA ILE A 25 10.43 -11.94 15.30
C ILE A 25 10.78 -10.50 15.65
N SER A 26 10.53 -10.14 16.91
CA SER A 26 10.82 -8.83 17.49
C SER A 26 12.28 -8.72 17.93
N ARG A 27 12.75 -7.49 18.13
CA ARG A 27 14.07 -7.23 18.74
C ARG A 27 14.14 -7.64 20.21
N ASN A 28 13.00 -7.74 20.87
CA ASN A 28 12.91 -8.10 22.29
C ASN A 28 12.77 -9.61 22.51
N ASP A 29 12.51 -10.39 21.45
CA ASP A 29 12.37 -11.83 21.58
C ASP A 29 13.74 -12.47 21.77
N THR A 30 13.87 -13.37 22.73
CA THR A 30 15.05 -14.23 22.85
C THR A 30 14.89 -15.47 21.98
N LEU A 31 16.01 -16.11 21.61
CA LEU A 31 15.98 -17.40 20.89
C LEU A 31 15.18 -18.47 21.64
N ARG A 32 15.16 -18.41 22.98
CA ARG A 32 14.36 -19.29 23.82
C ARG A 32 12.86 -19.01 23.66
N ASP A 33 12.46 -17.74 23.63
CA ASP A 33 11.05 -17.34 23.55
C ASP A 33 10.41 -17.77 22.23
N ILE A 34 11.19 -17.77 21.15
CA ILE A 34 10.75 -18.24 19.83
C ILE A 34 10.97 -19.74 19.62
N GLY A 35 11.43 -20.49 20.62
CA GLY A 35 11.67 -21.94 20.52
C GLY A 35 12.74 -22.32 19.48
N PHE A 36 13.72 -21.44 19.23
CA PHE A 36 14.77 -21.67 18.24
C PHE A 36 15.76 -22.73 18.72
N GLN A 37 16.03 -23.72 17.87
CA GLN A 37 16.95 -24.83 18.12
C GLN A 37 18.15 -24.80 17.16
N ASP A 38 19.19 -25.56 17.51
CA ASP A 38 20.35 -25.69 16.63
C ASP A 38 19.96 -26.29 15.28
N GLY A 39 20.52 -25.77 14.19
CA GLY A 39 20.14 -26.10 12.82
C GLY A 39 18.91 -25.38 12.26
N ASN A 40 18.19 -24.59 13.06
CA ASN A 40 17.10 -23.75 12.54
C ASN A 40 17.60 -22.53 11.75
N THR A 41 16.76 -21.98 10.88
CA THR A 41 17.10 -20.83 10.03
C THR A 41 16.19 -19.64 10.31
N ILE A 42 16.78 -18.46 10.53
CA ILE A 42 16.06 -17.18 10.58
C ILE A 42 16.26 -16.48 9.24
N PHE A 43 15.16 -16.15 8.59
CA PHE A 43 15.20 -15.40 7.35
C PHE A 43 15.23 -13.89 7.65
N CYS A 44 16.08 -13.17 6.92
CA CYS A 44 16.24 -11.72 7.04
C CYS A 44 15.81 -11.06 5.74
N PHE A 45 14.88 -10.11 5.83
CA PHE A 45 14.38 -9.37 4.67
C PHE A 45 14.40 -7.87 4.94
N PRO A 46 14.50 -7.03 3.91
CA PRO A 46 14.20 -5.61 4.06
C PRO A 46 12.75 -5.42 4.51
N GLU A 47 12.48 -4.34 5.23
CA GLU A 47 11.13 -4.00 5.70
C GLU A 47 10.13 -3.89 4.56
N GLN A 48 8.90 -4.31 4.85
CA GLN A 48 7.75 -4.05 3.99
C GLN A 48 7.16 -2.69 4.32
N THR A 49 7.09 -1.85 3.30
CA THR A 49 6.61 -0.47 3.38
C THR A 49 5.41 -0.33 2.47
N GLY A 50 4.29 0.15 3.01
CA GLY A 50 3.25 0.80 2.21
C GLY A 50 3.84 2.10 1.69
N GLY A 51 4.33 2.07 0.46
CA GLY A 51 5.11 3.13 -0.15
C GLY A 51 4.24 4.12 -0.90
N LYS A 52 4.43 5.41 -0.57
CA LYS A 52 3.84 6.57 -1.24
C LYS A 52 2.35 6.46 -1.58
N PRO A 53 1.45 6.19 -0.63
CA PRO A 53 0.11 6.74 -0.71
C PRO A 53 0.13 8.28 -0.90
N VAL A 54 -0.35 8.73 -2.05
CA VAL A 54 -0.50 10.15 -2.41
C VAL A 54 -1.97 10.45 -2.60
N ILE A 55 -2.46 11.49 -1.94
CA ILE A 55 -3.87 11.92 -1.95
C ILE A 55 -3.97 13.27 -2.67
N TYR A 56 -4.63 13.27 -3.83
CA TYR A 56 -5.03 14.46 -4.57
C TYR A 56 -6.44 14.87 -4.19
N LEU A 57 -6.64 16.19 -4.04
CA LEU A 57 -7.95 16.79 -3.79
C LEU A 57 -8.32 17.67 -4.99
N PHE A 58 -9.39 17.33 -5.69
CA PHE A 58 -9.91 18.12 -6.81
C PHE A 58 -11.23 18.74 -6.40
N SER A 59 -11.22 20.02 -6.06
CA SER A 59 -12.41 20.75 -5.65
C SER A 59 -12.83 21.77 -6.71
N PRO A 60 -14.12 21.88 -7.06
CA PRO A 60 -14.62 22.91 -7.99
C PRO A 60 -14.62 24.31 -7.37
N ILE A 61 -14.47 24.39 -6.05
CA ILE A 61 -14.48 25.62 -5.26
C ILE A 61 -13.32 25.62 -4.27
N GLU A 62 -12.85 26.80 -3.88
CA GLU A 62 -11.95 26.90 -2.74
C GLU A 62 -12.72 26.62 -1.45
N GLN A 63 -12.27 25.62 -0.70
CA GLN A 63 -12.91 25.22 0.55
C GLN A 63 -11.91 24.62 1.53
N GLU A 64 -12.22 24.76 2.81
CA GLU A 64 -11.52 24.08 3.89
C GLU A 64 -11.95 22.61 3.94
N VAL A 65 -10.96 21.73 4.07
CA VAL A 65 -11.13 20.28 4.10
C VAL A 65 -10.36 19.72 5.28
N ALA A 66 -11.01 18.86 6.08
CA ALA A 66 -10.38 18.07 7.12
C ALA A 66 -10.20 16.62 6.62
N ILE A 67 -8.96 16.16 6.55
CA ILE A 67 -8.59 14.83 6.07
C ILE A 67 -8.02 14.04 7.23
N LYS A 68 -8.79 13.11 7.77
CA LYS A 68 -8.38 12.22 8.85
C LYS A 68 -8.02 10.85 8.28
N LEU A 69 -6.81 10.40 8.58
CA LEU A 69 -6.32 9.08 8.20
C LEU A 69 -6.06 8.26 9.46
N SER A 70 -6.55 7.02 9.48
CA SER A 70 -6.35 6.07 10.58
C SER A 70 -5.86 4.73 10.03
N LEU A 71 -4.70 4.28 10.49
CA LEU A 71 -4.10 3.00 10.10
C LEU A 71 -4.49 1.92 11.11
N THR A 72 -4.62 0.69 10.63
CA THR A 72 -4.71 -0.49 11.50
C THR A 72 -3.45 -0.67 12.35
N ASN A 73 -3.53 -1.49 13.39
CA ASN A 73 -2.39 -1.91 14.21
C ASN A 73 -1.31 -2.73 13.47
N LYS A 74 -1.49 -2.98 12.16
CA LYS A 74 -0.55 -3.70 11.30
C LYS A 74 0.39 -2.75 10.54
N TRP A 75 0.10 -1.46 10.56
CA TRP A 75 0.89 -0.41 9.95
C TRP A 75 1.14 0.72 10.94
N ARG A 76 2.26 1.39 10.75
CA ARG A 76 2.65 2.56 11.51
C ARG A 76 3.22 3.60 10.56
N PHE A 77 2.83 4.87 10.72
CA PHE A 77 3.36 5.94 9.89
C PHE A 77 4.88 6.01 10.00
N SER A 78 5.55 6.09 8.86
CA SER A 78 6.99 6.32 8.76
C SER A 78 7.33 7.69 8.19
N ALA A 79 6.45 8.24 7.35
CA ALA A 79 6.57 9.59 6.82
C ALA A 79 5.19 10.16 6.51
N THR A 80 5.06 11.48 6.61
CA THR A 80 3.86 12.22 6.23
C THR A 80 4.27 13.56 5.61
N TYR A 81 3.49 14.06 4.66
CA TYR A 81 3.72 15.37 4.07
C TYR A 81 2.39 16.04 3.68
N PRO A 82 2.15 17.30 4.11
CA PRO A 82 2.92 18.03 5.13
C PRO A 82 2.97 17.30 6.48
N VAL A 83 4.03 17.56 7.25
CA VAL A 83 4.28 16.87 8.52
C VAL A 83 3.31 17.40 9.58
N VAL A 84 2.39 16.53 10.03
CA VAL A 84 1.43 16.81 11.10
C VAL A 84 1.57 15.80 12.24
N PRO A 85 1.12 16.13 13.47
CA PRO A 85 1.23 15.22 14.60
C PRO A 85 0.47 13.91 14.38
N VAL A 86 1.19 12.80 14.56
CA VAL A 86 0.62 11.44 14.60
C VAL A 86 0.24 11.10 16.04
N LYS A 87 -0.95 10.54 16.23
CA LYS A 87 -1.49 10.14 17.54
C LYS A 87 -1.78 8.64 17.57
N PRO A 88 -1.49 7.94 18.68
CA PRO A 88 -1.87 6.54 18.82
C PRO A 88 -3.38 6.38 18.99
N LEU A 89 -3.94 5.28 18.45
CA LEU A 89 -5.32 4.88 18.67
C LEU A 89 -5.42 3.97 19.90
N ALA A 90 -5.88 4.54 21.02
CA ALA A 90 -5.80 3.91 22.34
C ALA A 90 -6.57 2.58 22.49
N LEU A 91 -7.65 2.34 21.72
CA LEU A 91 -8.53 1.17 21.91
C LEU A 91 -8.30 0.03 20.91
N LEU A 92 -7.96 0.33 19.66
CA LEU A 92 -7.84 -0.67 18.58
C LEU A 92 -6.38 -0.97 18.20
N GLY A 93 -5.42 -0.22 18.76
CA GLY A 93 -4.07 -0.13 18.23
C GLY A 93 -4.03 0.62 16.89
N GLY A 94 -2.82 0.92 16.41
CA GLY A 94 -2.60 1.72 15.21
C GLY A 94 -2.43 3.21 15.49
N GLU A 95 -2.37 3.99 14.42
CA GLU A 95 -2.06 5.42 14.46
C GLU A 95 -3.04 6.22 13.64
N THR A 96 -3.24 7.48 14.00
CA THR A 96 -4.07 8.41 13.25
C THR A 96 -3.43 9.78 13.18
N LEU A 97 -3.70 10.48 12.09
CA LEU A 97 -3.35 11.87 11.90
C LEU A 97 -4.51 12.62 11.29
N THR A 98 -4.42 13.95 11.25
CA THR A 98 -5.41 14.78 10.56
C THR A 98 -4.71 15.96 9.91
N TRP A 99 -4.88 16.10 8.60
CA TRP A 99 -4.56 17.33 7.89
C TRP A 99 -5.80 18.23 7.86
N ARG A 100 -5.60 19.53 8.04
CA ARG A 100 -6.58 20.55 7.67
C ARG A 100 -5.97 21.33 6.53
N ALA A 101 -6.70 21.47 5.43
CA ALA A 101 -6.17 22.13 4.25
C ALA A 101 -7.24 22.96 3.55
N THR A 102 -6.82 24.02 2.88
CA THR A 102 -7.67 24.78 1.96
C THR A 102 -7.33 24.35 0.54
N THR A 103 -8.34 23.91 -0.21
CA THR A 103 -8.21 23.57 -1.65
C THR A 103 -8.22 24.84 -2.50
N HIS A 104 -7.48 24.82 -3.61
CA HIS A 104 -7.34 25.95 -4.54
C HIS A 104 -7.82 25.60 -5.94
N ASN A 105 -8.19 26.61 -6.73
CA ASN A 105 -8.67 26.44 -8.10
C ASN A 105 -7.62 25.83 -9.07
N ASP A 106 -6.34 25.90 -8.72
CA ASP A 106 -5.24 25.30 -9.48
C ASP A 106 -4.97 23.83 -9.09
N GLN A 107 -5.90 23.20 -8.34
CA GLN A 107 -5.81 21.82 -7.85
C GLN A 107 -4.68 21.59 -6.83
N THR A 108 -4.08 22.66 -6.32
CA THR A 108 -3.20 22.58 -5.15
C THR A 108 -4.00 22.74 -3.85
N LEU A 109 -3.34 22.49 -2.72
CA LEU A 109 -3.90 22.71 -1.39
C LEU A 109 -2.87 23.42 -0.50
N THR A 110 -3.34 24.20 0.47
CA THR A 110 -2.50 24.73 1.55
C THR A 110 -2.88 24.07 2.86
N GLU A 111 -1.95 23.36 3.49
CA GLU A 111 -2.18 22.79 4.82
C GLU A 111 -2.11 23.89 5.88
N THR A 112 -3.13 23.97 6.73
CA THR A 112 -3.39 25.09 7.63
C THR A 112 -2.37 25.21 8.76
N THR A 113 -1.88 24.09 9.30
CA THR A 113 -0.97 24.07 10.46
C THR A 113 0.43 24.55 10.09
N THR A 114 0.91 24.10 8.95
CA THR A 114 2.27 24.35 8.43
C THR A 114 2.32 25.53 7.48
N GLY A 115 1.18 25.94 6.90
CA GLY A 115 1.10 26.96 5.85
C GLY A 115 1.68 26.53 4.51
N LEU A 116 2.06 25.25 4.36
CA LEU A 116 2.69 24.74 3.15
C LEU A 116 1.66 24.54 2.05
N ARG A 117 1.95 25.12 0.88
CA ARG A 117 1.22 24.83 -0.36
C ARG A 117 1.83 23.60 -1.02
N ALA A 118 0.99 22.62 -1.35
CA ALA A 118 1.38 21.34 -1.92
C ALA A 118 0.41 20.92 -3.03
N SER A 119 0.89 20.11 -3.98
CA SER A 119 0.03 19.52 -5.01
C SER A 119 -0.82 18.35 -4.48
N TYR A 120 -0.38 17.73 -3.38
CA TYR A 120 -1.01 16.56 -2.80
C TYR A 120 -0.59 16.37 -1.34
N LEU A 121 -1.35 15.55 -0.60
CA LEU A 121 -0.92 15.00 0.69
C LEU A 121 -0.23 13.65 0.45
N TYR A 122 0.68 13.28 1.35
CA TYR A 122 1.47 12.06 1.24
C TYR A 122 1.65 11.39 2.59
N TRP A 123 1.66 10.07 2.59
CA TRP A 123 2.07 9.28 3.74
C TRP A 123 2.81 8.01 3.32
N GLU A 124 3.58 7.45 4.23
CA GLU A 124 4.15 6.10 4.15
C GLU A 124 3.93 5.38 5.47
N ALA A 125 3.84 4.05 5.39
CA ALA A 125 3.78 3.22 6.58
C ALA A 125 4.72 2.02 6.49
N VAL A 126 5.27 1.64 7.62
CA VAL A 126 6.01 0.38 7.80
C VAL A 126 5.11 -0.63 8.50
N THR A 127 5.28 -1.91 8.16
CA THR A 127 4.56 -2.98 8.88
C THR A 127 4.98 -3.02 10.34
N ASP A 128 4.02 -3.07 11.26
CA ASP A 128 4.26 -3.13 12.70
C ASP A 128 4.34 -4.60 13.15
N PRO A 129 5.47 -5.07 13.72
CA PRO A 129 5.59 -6.43 14.24
C PRO A 129 4.71 -6.70 15.46
N PHE A 130 4.22 -5.67 16.15
CA PHE A 130 3.36 -5.79 17.34
C PHE A 130 1.87 -5.89 17.02
N GLY A 131 1.49 -6.04 15.74
CA GLY A 131 0.13 -6.42 15.36
C GLY A 131 -0.22 -7.76 16.01
N ARG A 132 -0.68 -7.73 17.27
CA ARG A 132 -1.06 -8.93 18.03
C ARG A 132 -2.05 -9.70 17.16
N PRO A 133 -1.89 -11.02 16.94
CA PRO A 133 -3.03 -11.79 16.50
C PRO A 133 -4.16 -11.51 17.50
N PRO A 134 -5.41 -11.28 17.04
CA PRO A 134 -6.53 -11.26 17.97
C PRO A 134 -6.43 -12.55 18.78
N SER A 135 -6.47 -12.45 20.12
CA SER A 135 -6.60 -13.61 20.99
C SER A 135 -7.66 -14.54 20.38
N PRO A 136 -7.48 -15.87 20.36
CA PRO A 136 -8.43 -16.76 19.72
C PRO A 136 -9.80 -16.53 20.37
N LEU A 137 -10.69 -15.86 19.63
CA LEU A 137 -12.10 -15.77 19.96
C LEU A 137 -12.66 -17.18 19.79
N PRO A 138 -13.52 -17.66 20.70
CA PRO A 138 -14.17 -18.95 20.53
C PRO A 138 -14.85 -18.96 19.17
N GLU A 139 -14.56 -19.98 18.37
CA GLU A 139 -15.10 -20.16 17.02
C GLU A 139 -16.63 -20.14 17.05
N THR A 140 -17.22 -19.03 16.64
CA THR A 140 -18.59 -19.02 16.11
C THR A 140 -18.47 -19.04 14.60
N SER A 141 -18.68 -20.24 14.06
CA SER A 141 -18.85 -20.53 12.66
C SER A 141 -19.97 -19.67 12.05
N GLU A 142 -19.62 -18.80 11.10
CA GLU A 142 -20.52 -18.42 10.00
C GLU A 142 -19.74 -17.77 8.82
N SER A 143 -19.59 -18.60 7.78
CA SER A 143 -19.49 -18.30 6.33
C SER A 143 -19.33 -16.85 5.85
N SER A 144 -18.11 -16.50 5.47
CA SER A 144 -17.70 -16.18 4.09
C SER A 144 -16.24 -15.75 4.15
N SER A 145 -15.35 -16.44 3.42
CA SER A 145 -13.93 -16.11 3.38
C SER A 145 -13.71 -14.80 2.60
N SER A 146 -14.07 -13.66 3.17
CA SER A 146 -13.54 -12.38 2.73
C SER A 146 -12.08 -12.33 3.20
N ARG A 147 -11.14 -12.54 2.28
CA ARG A 147 -9.71 -12.43 2.55
C ARG A 147 -9.36 -10.95 2.74
N SER A 148 -9.75 -10.35 3.86
CA SER A 148 -9.44 -8.96 4.18
C SER A 148 -7.94 -8.69 4.02
N PHE A 149 -7.60 -7.65 3.25
CA PHE A 149 -6.23 -7.22 3.02
C PHE A 149 -5.50 -7.00 4.35
N SER A 150 -4.35 -7.66 4.50
CA SER A 150 -3.47 -7.51 5.66
C SER A 150 -2.10 -7.02 5.21
N PRO A 151 -1.64 -5.83 5.65
CA PRO A 151 -0.33 -5.34 5.28
C PRO A 151 0.84 -6.26 5.60
N ILE A 152 0.75 -7.00 6.71
CA ILE A 152 1.79 -7.93 7.17
C ILE A 152 1.78 -9.25 6.38
N TRP A 153 0.58 -9.74 6.03
CA TRP A 153 0.39 -11.08 5.47
C TRP A 153 0.00 -11.10 3.99
N CYS A 154 -0.04 -9.93 3.34
CA CYS A 154 -0.35 -9.80 1.92
C CYS A 154 0.54 -10.67 1.03
N ASP A 155 -0.04 -11.20 -0.05
CA ASP A 155 0.68 -11.95 -1.08
C ASP A 155 -0.02 -11.79 -2.43
N LEU A 156 0.62 -12.37 -3.44
CA LEU A 156 0.19 -12.51 -4.81
C LEU A 156 0.23 -13.99 -5.18
N ASN A 157 -0.72 -14.44 -6.01
CA ASN A 157 -0.78 -15.81 -6.51
C ASN A 157 -1.20 -15.85 -7.99
N ASP A 158 -1.24 -17.06 -8.57
CA ASP A 158 -1.56 -17.28 -9.98
C ASP A 158 -3.04 -17.03 -10.34
N ASP A 159 -3.91 -16.70 -9.39
CA ASP A 159 -5.34 -16.47 -9.66
C ASP A 159 -5.71 -14.97 -9.63
N ASP A 160 -4.98 -14.17 -8.84
CA ASP A 160 -5.34 -12.77 -8.55
C ASP A 160 -4.37 -11.73 -9.12
N SER A 161 -3.38 -12.17 -9.90
CA SER A 161 -2.27 -11.34 -10.36
C SER A 161 -2.05 -11.42 -11.87
N VAL A 162 -1.21 -10.55 -12.40
CA VAL A 162 -0.53 -10.75 -13.70
C VAL A 162 0.97 -10.85 -13.50
N VAL A 163 1.65 -11.58 -14.38
CA VAL A 163 3.11 -11.66 -14.41
C VAL A 163 3.62 -11.14 -15.74
N LEU A 164 4.54 -10.19 -15.67
CA LEU A 164 5.11 -9.51 -16.84
C LEU A 164 6.64 -9.46 -16.73
N PRO A 165 7.37 -9.57 -17.84
CA PRO A 165 8.76 -9.15 -17.90
C PRO A 165 8.88 -7.67 -17.51
N VAL A 166 9.99 -7.32 -16.84
CA VAL A 166 10.25 -5.92 -16.45
C VAL A 166 10.30 -4.97 -17.64
N SER A 167 10.69 -5.44 -18.83
CA SER A 167 10.72 -4.61 -20.05
C SER A 167 9.35 -4.12 -20.51
N THR A 168 8.26 -4.79 -20.13
CA THR A 168 6.89 -4.46 -20.54
C THR A 168 6.04 -3.85 -19.43
N ILE A 169 6.57 -3.73 -18.22
CA ILE A 169 5.80 -3.32 -17.03
C ILE A 169 5.33 -1.87 -17.09
N THR A 170 6.15 -0.95 -17.60
CA THR A 170 5.82 0.49 -17.63
C THR A 170 4.67 0.83 -18.58
N PRO A 171 4.63 0.36 -19.85
CA PRO A 171 3.47 0.59 -20.71
C PRO A 171 2.23 -0.16 -20.22
N TYR A 172 2.39 -1.32 -19.55
CA TYR A 172 1.26 -2.02 -18.94
C TYR A 172 0.64 -1.20 -17.81
N LEU A 173 1.44 -0.75 -16.85
CA LEU A 173 0.98 0.07 -15.72
C LEU A 173 0.35 1.39 -16.19
N ASP A 174 0.91 2.08 -17.18
CA ASP A 174 0.31 3.32 -17.69
C ASP A 174 -1.11 3.08 -18.24
N LYS A 175 -1.31 2.00 -19.01
CA LYS A 175 -2.64 1.62 -19.52
C LYS A 175 -3.61 1.26 -18.40
N VAL A 176 -3.19 0.44 -17.43
CA VAL A 176 -4.03 0.05 -16.28
C VAL A 176 -4.43 1.29 -15.48
N LEU A 177 -3.47 2.12 -15.08
CA LEU A 177 -3.74 3.30 -14.26
C LEU A 177 -4.61 4.32 -15.01
N ALA A 178 -4.47 4.45 -16.33
CA ALA A 178 -5.37 5.27 -17.15
C ALA A 178 -6.79 4.71 -17.17
N SER A 179 -6.95 3.38 -17.22
CA SER A 179 -8.27 2.72 -17.14
C SER A 179 -8.93 2.88 -15.76
N LEU A 180 -8.12 2.98 -14.69
CA LEU A 180 -8.55 3.25 -13.31
C LEU A 180 -8.81 4.74 -13.02
N GLY A 181 -8.61 5.60 -14.03
CA GLY A 181 -8.95 7.03 -13.96
C GLY A 181 -7.87 7.95 -13.41
N LEU A 182 -6.63 7.48 -13.27
CA LEU A 182 -5.51 8.34 -12.87
C LEU A 182 -5.13 9.29 -14.01
N HIS A 183 -4.98 10.58 -13.69
CA HIS A 183 -4.46 11.59 -14.61
C HIS A 183 -2.95 11.41 -14.86
N VAL A 184 -2.42 12.04 -15.91
CA VAL A 184 -1.05 11.83 -16.41
C VAL A 184 0.01 12.03 -15.33
N GLU A 185 -0.12 13.06 -14.49
CA GLU A 185 0.84 13.35 -13.42
C GLU A 185 0.83 12.28 -12.33
N ALA A 186 -0.35 11.83 -11.88
CA ALA A 186 -0.45 10.69 -10.95
C ALA A 186 0.14 9.41 -11.53
N ARG A 187 -0.14 9.06 -12.80
CA ARG A 187 0.43 7.85 -13.43
C ARG A 187 1.96 7.92 -13.53
N THR A 188 2.48 9.07 -13.95
CA THR A 188 3.92 9.30 -14.05
C THR A 188 4.58 9.17 -12.68
N SER A 189 4.00 9.80 -11.65
CA SER A 189 4.51 9.78 -10.28
C SER A 189 4.43 8.39 -9.64
N PHE A 190 3.38 7.62 -9.96
CA PHE A 190 3.21 6.22 -9.55
C PHE A 190 4.32 5.34 -10.14
N ILE A 191 4.48 5.37 -11.47
CA ILE A 191 5.43 4.51 -12.17
C ILE A 191 6.86 4.86 -11.76
N THR A 192 7.22 6.14 -11.78
CA THR A 192 8.59 6.58 -11.48
C THR A 192 9.01 6.31 -10.03
N TYR A 193 8.08 6.32 -9.08
CA TYR A 193 8.38 5.95 -7.69
C TYR A 193 8.69 4.46 -7.54
N TRP A 194 7.90 3.59 -8.17
CA TRP A 194 8.08 2.13 -8.05
C TRP A 194 9.14 1.56 -8.99
N LEU A 195 9.47 2.26 -10.07
CA LEU A 195 10.39 1.80 -11.10
C LEU A 195 11.75 1.34 -10.54
N PRO A 196 12.44 2.06 -9.63
CA PRO A 196 13.70 1.60 -9.06
C PRO A 196 13.62 0.26 -8.31
N SER A 197 12.47 -0.07 -7.71
CA SER A 197 12.25 -1.37 -7.06
C SER A 197 11.90 -2.45 -8.07
N ILE A 198 11.08 -2.11 -9.08
CA ILE A 198 10.71 -3.00 -10.18
C ILE A 198 11.94 -3.44 -10.99
N LEU A 199 12.86 -2.53 -11.30
CA LEU A 199 14.06 -2.80 -12.11
C LEU A 199 15.07 -3.76 -11.46
N LYS A 200 14.88 -4.15 -10.19
CA LYS A 200 15.74 -5.12 -9.51
C LYS A 200 15.42 -6.57 -9.86
N HIS A 201 14.30 -6.81 -10.54
CA HIS A 201 13.76 -8.13 -10.83
C HIS A 201 13.77 -8.40 -12.34
N SER A 202 13.62 -9.67 -12.73
CA SER A 202 13.47 -10.04 -14.16
C SER A 202 12.00 -10.04 -14.58
N TYR A 203 11.14 -10.55 -13.69
CA TYR A 203 9.69 -10.58 -13.85
C TYR A 203 9.02 -9.99 -12.62
N ILE A 204 7.85 -9.40 -12.82
CA ILE A 204 7.03 -8.82 -11.76
C ILE A 204 5.67 -9.50 -11.79
N ALA A 205 5.27 -10.09 -10.67
CA ALA A 205 3.88 -10.34 -10.37
C ALA A 205 3.28 -9.06 -9.78
N LEU A 206 2.11 -8.63 -10.26
CA LEU A 206 1.38 -7.48 -9.71
C LEU A 206 -0.12 -7.76 -9.58
N ARG A 207 -0.73 -7.15 -8.56
CA ARG A 207 -2.18 -7.06 -8.41
C ARG A 207 -2.61 -5.78 -7.75
N PHE A 208 -3.86 -5.37 -7.95
CA PHE A 208 -4.48 -4.29 -7.20
C PHE A 208 -5.32 -4.87 -6.04
N VAL A 209 -5.27 -4.20 -4.89
CA VAL A 209 -6.12 -4.52 -3.73
C VAL A 209 -7.48 -3.89 -3.96
N PRO A 210 -8.60 -4.63 -3.77
CA PRO A 210 -9.93 -4.03 -3.77
C PRO A 210 -10.03 -2.86 -2.79
N GLN A 211 -10.60 -1.74 -3.23
CA GLN A 211 -10.65 -0.50 -2.44
C GLN A 211 -11.31 -0.72 -1.07
N ASN A 212 -12.39 -1.50 -1.01
CA ASN A 212 -13.08 -1.82 0.24
C ASN A 212 -12.18 -2.58 1.24
N GLU A 213 -11.31 -3.48 0.76
CA GLU A 213 -10.33 -4.17 1.60
C GLU A 213 -9.22 -3.22 2.05
N TYR A 214 -8.73 -2.37 1.14
CA TYR A 214 -7.71 -1.38 1.47
C TYR A 214 -8.20 -0.36 2.51
N GLU A 215 -9.47 0.06 2.43
CA GLU A 215 -10.13 0.93 3.39
C GLU A 215 -10.16 0.36 4.81
N THR A 216 -10.17 -0.97 4.96
CA THR A 216 -10.04 -1.59 6.30
C THR A 216 -8.65 -1.42 6.90
N ALA A 217 -7.60 -1.32 6.06
CA ALA A 217 -6.22 -1.18 6.50
C ALA A 217 -5.81 0.28 6.77
N ALA A 218 -6.40 1.21 6.01
CA ALA A 218 -6.14 2.64 6.09
C ALA A 218 -7.46 3.42 5.89
N VAL A 219 -8.17 3.72 6.98
CA VAL A 219 -9.45 4.42 6.95
C VAL A 219 -9.22 5.90 6.66
N LEU A 220 -9.78 6.40 5.55
CA LEU A 220 -9.70 7.80 5.12
C LEU A 220 -11.06 8.46 5.28
N HIS A 221 -11.13 9.50 6.10
CA HIS A 221 -12.33 10.29 6.34
C HIS A 221 -12.07 11.74 5.95
N ILE A 222 -12.95 12.31 5.12
CA ILE A 222 -12.78 13.65 4.56
C ILE A 222 -14.05 14.46 4.81
N GLU A 223 -13.90 15.68 5.31
CA GLU A 223 -14.98 16.63 5.54
C GLU A 223 -14.69 17.98 4.87
N PRO A 224 -15.59 18.53 4.04
CA PRO A 224 -16.87 17.95 3.63
C PRO A 224 -16.69 16.66 2.83
N SER A 225 -17.71 15.78 2.83
CA SER A 225 -17.65 14.50 2.12
C SER A 225 -17.44 14.71 0.60
N PRO A 226 -16.43 14.08 -0.02
CA PRO A 226 -16.26 14.11 -1.47
C PRO A 226 -17.39 13.39 -2.20
N ASP A 227 -17.73 13.86 -3.39
CA ASP A 227 -18.68 13.21 -4.30
C ASP A 227 -18.11 11.90 -4.88
N VAL A 228 -16.79 11.80 -4.98
CA VAL A 228 -16.07 10.67 -5.57
C VAL A 228 -14.78 10.43 -4.81
N VAL A 229 -14.54 9.19 -4.40
CA VAL A 229 -13.28 8.76 -3.79
C VAL A 229 -12.78 7.51 -4.52
N ALA A 230 -11.58 7.60 -5.09
CA ALA A 230 -10.90 6.49 -5.75
C ALA A 230 -9.57 6.22 -5.04
N ARG A 231 -9.36 4.99 -4.55
CA ARG A 231 -8.15 4.63 -3.79
C ARG A 231 -7.52 3.39 -4.40
N ILE A 232 -6.43 3.58 -5.13
CA ILE A 232 -5.76 2.53 -5.89
C ILE A 232 -4.51 2.07 -5.16
N PHE A 233 -4.48 0.82 -4.69
CA PHE A 233 -3.34 0.28 -3.98
C PHE A 233 -2.77 -0.96 -4.69
N MET A 234 -1.53 -0.89 -5.16
CA MET A 234 -0.87 -1.97 -5.88
C MET A 234 0.01 -2.81 -4.96
N LEU A 235 -0.07 -4.13 -5.09
CA LEU A 235 0.94 -5.05 -4.58
C LEU A 235 1.76 -5.56 -5.76
N PHE A 236 3.07 -5.74 -5.55
CA PHE A 236 3.91 -6.41 -6.53
C PHE A 236 5.02 -7.21 -5.86
N LYS A 237 5.54 -8.22 -6.55
CA LYS A 237 6.73 -8.98 -6.13
C LYS A 237 7.57 -9.40 -7.33
N GLY A 238 8.87 -9.53 -7.10
CA GLY A 238 9.78 -10.12 -8.07
C GLY A 238 9.58 -11.62 -8.22
N ILE A 239 9.54 -12.11 -9.45
CA ILE A 239 9.49 -13.53 -9.78
C ILE A 239 10.79 -13.89 -10.50
N SER A 240 11.42 -14.98 -10.06
CA SER A 240 12.60 -15.56 -10.70
C SER A 240 12.17 -16.47 -11.84
N GLU A 241 13.03 -16.62 -12.86
CA GLU A 241 12.71 -17.39 -14.07
C GLU A 241 12.33 -18.84 -13.79
N ASP A 242 12.99 -19.47 -12.82
CA ASP A 242 12.75 -20.85 -12.39
C ASP A 242 11.36 -21.06 -11.78
N ARG A 243 10.73 -20.01 -11.25
CA ARG A 243 9.39 -20.07 -10.66
C ARG A 243 8.26 -19.71 -11.62
N LEU A 244 8.54 -19.31 -12.86
CA LEU A 244 7.50 -18.90 -13.82
C LEU A 244 6.46 -20.00 -14.10
N GLY A 245 6.84 -21.28 -13.97
CA GLY A 245 5.91 -22.40 -14.13
C GLY A 245 4.73 -22.40 -13.13
N GLU A 246 4.89 -21.74 -11.98
CA GLU A 246 3.83 -21.58 -10.97
C GLU A 246 2.84 -20.45 -11.32
N TRP A 247 3.12 -19.67 -12.37
CA TRP A 247 2.42 -18.42 -12.70
C TRP A 247 1.76 -18.43 -14.09
N SER A 248 1.40 -19.61 -14.59
CA SER A 248 0.88 -19.77 -15.95
C SER A 248 -0.39 -18.95 -16.22
N GLY A 249 -1.33 -18.89 -15.27
CA GLY A 249 -2.55 -18.12 -15.37
C GLY A 249 -2.29 -16.62 -15.38
N ALA A 250 -1.41 -16.15 -14.50
CA ALA A 250 -1.02 -14.75 -14.38
C ALA A 250 -0.23 -14.26 -15.60
N ILE A 251 0.63 -15.11 -16.18
CA ILE A 251 1.31 -14.81 -17.45
C ILE A 251 0.29 -14.70 -18.57
N SER A 252 -0.67 -15.64 -18.67
CA SER A 252 -1.72 -15.58 -19.69
C SER A 252 -2.57 -14.31 -19.56
N ARG A 253 -3.02 -13.98 -18.34
CA ARG A 253 -3.84 -12.79 -18.06
C ARG A 253 -3.13 -11.46 -18.34
N SER A 254 -1.80 -11.46 -18.43
CA SER A 254 -1.04 -10.25 -18.81
C SER A 254 -1.37 -9.76 -20.22
N GLN A 255 -1.93 -10.63 -21.07
CA GLN A 255 -2.33 -10.31 -22.45
C GLN A 255 -3.78 -9.85 -22.59
N ASP A 256 -4.58 -9.97 -21.53
CA ASP A 256 -5.99 -9.58 -21.55
C ASP A 256 -6.16 -8.06 -21.53
N ASN A 257 -7.37 -7.59 -21.87
CA ASN A 257 -7.70 -6.18 -21.78
C ASN A 257 -7.63 -5.70 -20.32
N VAL A 258 -6.71 -4.78 -20.02
CA VAL A 258 -6.44 -4.23 -18.69
C VAL A 258 -7.65 -3.64 -17.94
N GLU A 259 -8.74 -3.33 -18.64
CA GLU A 259 -9.95 -2.78 -18.04
C GLU A 259 -10.60 -3.69 -16.98
N TRP A 260 -10.29 -4.99 -16.97
CA TRP A 260 -10.76 -5.92 -15.93
C TRP A 260 -10.30 -5.51 -14.52
N TRP A 261 -9.18 -4.78 -14.40
CA TRP A 261 -8.73 -4.24 -13.11
C TRP A 261 -9.72 -3.27 -12.47
N ARG A 262 -10.63 -2.67 -13.25
CA ARG A 262 -11.69 -1.80 -12.72
C ARG A 262 -12.64 -2.56 -11.80
N ASP A 263 -12.91 -3.81 -12.13
CA ASP A 263 -13.81 -4.67 -11.36
C ASP A 263 -13.13 -5.15 -10.08
N VAL A 264 -11.80 -5.23 -10.07
CA VAL A 264 -11.00 -5.64 -8.91
C VAL A 264 -10.72 -4.47 -7.96
N ALA A 265 -10.13 -3.39 -8.47
CA ALA A 265 -9.68 -2.28 -7.63
C ALA A 265 -10.85 -1.49 -7.02
N GLY A 266 -12.03 -1.57 -7.63
CA GLY A 266 -13.24 -0.88 -7.21
C GLY A 266 -13.81 -0.04 -8.34
N HIS A 267 -15.11 -0.21 -8.59
CA HIS A 267 -15.79 0.54 -9.63
C HIS A 267 -16.00 1.99 -9.20
N VAL A 268 -15.26 2.90 -9.84
CA VAL A 268 -15.65 4.30 -9.87
C VAL A 268 -16.00 4.65 -11.31
N SER A 269 -17.14 5.30 -11.52
CA SER A 269 -17.55 5.80 -12.83
C SER A 269 -16.47 6.73 -13.37
N LYS A 270 -15.95 6.42 -14.56
CA LYS A 270 -14.92 7.23 -15.22
C LYS A 270 -15.45 8.62 -15.53
N GLU A 271 -16.75 8.73 -15.80
CA GLU A 271 -17.46 9.99 -16.02
C GLU A 271 -17.40 10.84 -14.75
N ARG A 272 -17.76 10.27 -13.59
CA ARG A 272 -17.72 10.99 -12.31
C ARG A 272 -16.29 11.30 -11.86
N GLN A 273 -15.34 10.39 -12.06
CA GLN A 273 -13.93 10.66 -11.75
C GLN A 273 -13.33 11.79 -12.58
N ASN A 274 -13.88 12.12 -13.75
CA ASN A 274 -13.40 13.20 -14.60
C ASN A 274 -14.31 14.44 -14.59
N ASP A 275 -15.40 14.43 -13.81
CA ASP A 275 -16.31 15.57 -13.72
C ASP A 275 -15.71 16.67 -12.83
N GLU A 276 -15.27 17.75 -13.47
CA GLU A 276 -14.67 18.91 -12.81
C GLU A 276 -15.64 19.66 -11.88
N LYS A 277 -16.95 19.38 -11.97
CA LYS A 277 -17.97 19.98 -11.09
C LYS A 277 -18.11 19.27 -9.75
N LEU A 278 -17.50 18.10 -9.61
CA LEU A 278 -17.56 17.28 -8.40
C LEU A 278 -16.33 17.51 -7.53
N PHE A 279 -16.52 17.44 -6.20
CA PHE A 279 -15.41 17.31 -5.27
C PHE A 279 -14.90 15.86 -5.31
N ARG A 280 -13.72 15.65 -5.87
CA ARG A 280 -13.15 14.32 -6.13
C ARG A 280 -11.84 14.14 -5.36
N VAL A 281 -11.63 12.92 -4.89
CA VAL A 281 -10.38 12.51 -4.24
C VAL A 281 -9.81 11.28 -4.91
N LEU A 282 -8.52 11.37 -5.24
CA LEU A 282 -7.75 10.28 -5.81
C LEU A 282 -6.60 9.97 -4.87
N GLU A 283 -6.59 8.77 -4.32
CA GLU A 283 -5.42 8.21 -3.66
C GLU A 283 -4.82 7.11 -4.53
N TRP A 284 -3.49 7.10 -4.64
CA TRP A 284 -2.78 5.92 -5.13
C TRP A 284 -1.61 5.60 -4.23
N GLY A 285 -1.30 4.32 -4.09
CA GLY A 285 -0.15 3.83 -3.33
C GLY A 285 0.21 2.41 -3.74
N GLY A 286 1.17 1.82 -3.05
CA GLY A 286 1.45 0.41 -3.23
C GLY A 286 2.43 -0.17 -2.23
N MET A 287 2.83 -1.42 -2.45
CA MET A 287 3.80 -2.11 -1.63
C MET A 287 4.50 -3.21 -2.43
N GLU A 288 5.82 -3.27 -2.27
CA GLU A 288 6.60 -4.45 -2.67
C GLU A 288 6.44 -5.53 -1.59
N VAL A 289 5.93 -6.70 -1.98
CA VAL A 289 5.82 -7.86 -1.10
C VAL A 289 7.18 -8.55 -1.02
N LYS A 290 7.83 -8.37 0.14
CA LYS A 290 9.13 -8.96 0.46
C LYS A 290 8.91 -10.17 1.36
N LYS A 291 8.64 -11.31 0.75
CA LYS A 291 8.49 -12.62 1.41
C LYS A 291 9.51 -13.61 0.82
N PRO A 292 9.86 -14.69 1.55
CA PRO A 292 10.60 -15.81 0.97
C PRO A 292 9.89 -16.36 -0.28
#